data_AF-A0A935TZ74-F1
#
_entry.id   AF-A0A935TZ74-F1
#
_cell.length_a   1.000
_cell.length_b   1.000
_cell.length_c   1.000
_cell.angle_alpha   90.00
_cell.angle_beta   90.00
_cell.angle_gamma   90.00
#
_symmetry.space_group_name_H-M   'P 1'
#
loop_
_entity.id
_entity.type
_entity.pdbx_description
1 polymer ?
#
loop_
_entity_poly.entity_id
_entity_poly.type
_entity_poly.pdbx_seq_one_letter_code
_entity_poly.pdbx_strand_id
1 'polypeptide(L)'
;MSSLSALSVLSVFAGAAVAAATSALVMVQRARRHGRAAQEVIEHARSQAAALVATATLETGAERVRLDTAHREEILAARTAALDALRAQEAALEERQAAVQRADAALEAEQETLEQRSATLEAEQREVQSRRDRASGLVRDTERRLGGVRGELERIAEIAGSELARSMKQSWLEEARAQASARLREVEAAAQDPAHDREAKRLMEIAASRYQIHFLTERNVSTLRLGPELVGVLLEQGGALHAALEKVSNVQLQVNDDRDAVRLEGQDSVGREIARRA
;
A
#
# COMPACT_ATOMS: atom_id res chain seq x y z
N MET A 1 123.81 -42.28 151.42
CA MET A 1 124.49 -41.23 150.63
C MET A 1 125.34 -41.98 149.61
N SER A 2 125.22 -41.93 148.28
CA SER A 2 124.63 -40.96 147.35
C SER A 2 124.73 -41.57 145.92
N SER A 3 123.78 -42.39 145.50
CA SER A 3 123.74 -42.95 144.12
C SER A 3 122.34 -43.26 143.56
N LEU A 4 121.27 -43.00 144.33
CA LEU A 4 119.88 -43.29 143.93
C LEU A 4 119.12 -42.08 143.33
N SER A 5 119.69 -40.87 143.34
CA SER A 5 119.03 -39.64 142.85
C SER A 5 119.31 -39.29 141.39
N ALA A 6 120.25 -39.96 140.70
CA ALA A 6 120.59 -39.66 139.31
C ALA A 6 119.71 -40.43 138.29
N LEU A 7 119.20 -41.61 138.65
CA LEU A 7 118.35 -42.42 137.76
C LEU A 7 116.90 -41.91 137.66
N SER A 8 116.38 -41.23 138.68
CA SER A 8 115.02 -40.68 138.65
C SER A 8 114.90 -39.50 137.67
N VAL A 9 115.92 -38.64 137.60
CA VAL A 9 115.91 -37.45 136.72
C VAL A 9 115.93 -37.83 135.24
N LEU A 10 116.65 -38.88 134.85
CA LEU A 10 116.73 -39.34 133.45
C LEU A 10 115.39 -39.91 132.95
N SER A 11 114.62 -40.56 133.83
CA SER A 11 113.29 -41.13 133.48
C SER A 11 112.23 -40.05 133.18
N VAL A 12 112.31 -38.91 133.88
CA VAL A 12 111.37 -37.79 133.70
C VAL A 12 111.64 -37.05 132.38
N PHE A 13 112.91 -36.87 132.01
CA PHE A 13 113.29 -36.27 130.72
C PHE A 13 112.93 -37.16 129.53
N ALA A 14 113.10 -38.48 129.66
CA ALA A 14 112.67 -39.44 128.63
C ALA A 14 111.14 -39.44 128.44
N GLY A 15 110.37 -39.38 129.55
CA GLY A 15 108.91 -39.28 129.50
C GLY A 15 108.40 -37.99 128.85
N ALA A 16 109.03 -36.84 129.17
CA ALA A 16 108.68 -35.55 128.58
C ALA A 16 108.98 -35.49 127.07
N ALA A 17 110.10 -36.08 126.62
CA ALA A 17 110.45 -36.15 125.20
C ALA A 17 109.46 -37.03 124.40
N VAL A 18 109.02 -38.16 124.97
CA VAL A 18 108.00 -39.03 124.34
C VAL A 18 106.64 -38.35 124.31
N ALA A 19 106.25 -37.61 125.36
CA ALA A 19 105.00 -36.83 125.37
C ALA A 19 105.01 -35.66 124.37
N ALA A 20 106.14 -34.97 124.22
CA ALA A 20 106.30 -33.91 123.22
C ALA A 20 106.28 -34.48 121.78
N ALA A 21 106.93 -35.62 121.54
CA ALA A 21 106.92 -36.28 120.23
C ALA A 21 105.52 -36.80 119.84
N THR A 22 104.80 -37.42 120.78
CA THR A 22 103.43 -37.91 120.54
C THR A 22 102.43 -36.79 120.37
N SER A 23 102.52 -35.70 121.15
CA SER A 23 101.67 -34.52 120.97
C SER A 23 101.94 -33.78 119.66
N ALA A 24 103.22 -33.62 119.26
CA ALA A 24 103.58 -33.07 117.95
C ALA A 24 103.08 -33.96 116.80
N LEU A 25 103.20 -35.28 116.91
CA LEU A 25 102.68 -36.23 115.93
C LEU A 25 101.15 -36.16 115.82
N VAL A 26 100.44 -36.07 116.94
CA VAL A 26 98.97 -35.90 116.99
C VAL A 26 98.55 -34.54 116.42
N MET A 27 99.31 -33.47 116.67
CA MET A 27 99.04 -32.14 116.13
C MET A 27 99.26 -32.11 114.61
N VAL A 28 100.34 -32.72 114.11
CA VAL A 28 100.60 -32.88 112.68
C VAL A 28 99.56 -33.79 112.03
N GLN A 29 99.13 -34.88 112.69
CA GLN A 29 98.06 -35.74 112.19
C GLN A 29 96.71 -35.02 112.17
N ARG A 30 96.37 -34.21 113.18
CA ARG A 30 95.15 -33.37 113.20
C ARG A 30 95.20 -32.30 112.12
N ALA A 31 96.30 -31.56 111.98
CA ALA A 31 96.48 -30.57 110.92
C ALA A 31 96.37 -31.20 109.51
N ARG A 32 96.95 -32.39 109.32
CA ARG A 32 96.78 -33.17 108.07
C ARG A 32 95.35 -33.65 107.87
N ARG A 33 94.63 -34.06 108.92
CA ARG A 33 93.21 -34.44 108.84
C ARG A 33 92.32 -33.24 108.50
N HIS A 34 92.54 -32.08 109.11
CA HIS A 34 91.81 -30.85 108.79
C HIS A 34 92.16 -30.34 107.39
N GLY A 35 93.43 -30.43 106.96
CA GLY A 35 93.84 -30.11 105.59
C GLY A 35 93.20 -31.04 104.55
N ARG A 36 93.14 -32.35 104.81
CA ARG A 36 92.45 -33.33 103.96
C ARG A 36 90.93 -33.11 103.94
N ALA A 37 90.31 -32.90 105.09
CA ALA A 37 88.87 -32.63 105.17
C ALA A 37 88.50 -31.31 104.45
N ALA A 38 89.31 -30.26 104.58
CA ALA A 38 89.11 -29.00 103.85
C ALA A 38 89.30 -29.20 102.34
N GLN A 39 90.30 -29.98 101.93
CA GLN A 39 90.50 -30.34 100.52
C GLN A 39 89.34 -31.17 99.96
N GLU A 40 88.83 -32.15 100.71
CA GLU A 40 87.67 -32.96 100.33
C GLU A 40 86.42 -32.10 100.16
N VAL A 41 86.17 -31.14 101.07
CA VAL A 41 85.04 -30.20 100.95
C VAL A 41 85.20 -29.26 99.75
N ILE A 42 86.42 -28.76 99.49
CA ILE A 42 86.69 -27.91 98.32
C ILE A 42 86.53 -28.70 97.02
N GLU A 43 87.03 -29.93 96.96
CA GLU A 43 86.87 -30.81 95.80
C GLU A 43 85.40 -31.21 95.59
N HIS A 44 84.65 -31.46 96.67
CA HIS A 44 83.21 -31.70 96.60
C HIS A 44 82.42 -30.47 96.14
N ALA A 45 82.77 -29.28 96.63
CA ALA A 45 82.14 -28.03 96.18
C ALA A 45 82.48 -27.73 94.71
N ARG A 46 83.71 -27.99 94.28
CA ARG A 46 84.14 -27.86 92.88
C ARG A 46 83.45 -28.87 91.98
N SER A 47 83.32 -30.12 92.39
CA SER A 47 82.64 -31.15 91.60
C SER A 47 81.14 -30.85 91.48
N GLN A 48 80.50 -30.38 92.54
CA GLN A 48 79.11 -29.91 92.51
C GLN A 48 78.92 -28.67 91.64
N ALA A 49 79.81 -27.67 91.74
CA ALA A 49 79.77 -26.49 90.89
C ALA A 49 80.01 -26.85 89.42
N ALA A 50 80.96 -27.74 89.12
CA ALA A 50 81.21 -28.24 87.78
C ALA A 50 80.01 -29.05 87.24
N ALA A 51 79.37 -29.87 88.08
CA ALA A 51 78.16 -30.60 87.71
C ALA A 51 76.97 -29.66 87.47
N LEU A 52 76.81 -28.60 88.26
CA LEU A 52 75.76 -27.60 88.09
C LEU A 52 75.97 -26.75 86.83
N VAL A 53 77.21 -26.35 86.54
CA VAL A 53 77.55 -25.67 85.28
C VAL A 53 77.35 -26.61 84.10
N ALA A 54 77.78 -27.87 84.19
CA ALA A 54 77.58 -28.85 83.13
C ALA A 54 76.09 -29.08 82.84
N THR A 55 75.27 -29.30 83.87
CA THR A 55 73.81 -29.45 83.72
C THR A 55 73.17 -28.19 83.16
N ALA A 56 73.51 -26.99 83.65
CA ALA A 56 73.00 -25.74 83.11
C ALA A 56 73.40 -25.51 81.63
N THR A 57 74.63 -25.87 81.24
CA THR A 57 75.07 -25.77 79.83
C THR A 57 74.36 -26.78 78.92
N LEU A 58 74.09 -27.99 79.42
CA LEU A 58 73.32 -29.00 78.69
C LEU A 58 71.85 -28.61 78.55
N GLU A 59 71.24 -28.07 79.60
CA GLU A 59 69.85 -27.59 79.56
C GLU A 59 69.71 -26.37 78.64
N THR A 60 70.60 -25.39 78.74
CA THR A 60 70.59 -24.23 77.82
C THR A 60 70.91 -24.62 76.38
N GLY A 61 71.80 -25.59 76.17
CA GLY A 61 72.06 -26.18 74.87
C GLY A 61 70.85 -26.91 74.29
N ALA A 62 70.18 -27.73 75.10
CA ALA A 62 68.97 -28.45 74.72
C ALA A 62 67.81 -27.49 74.40
N GLU A 63 67.63 -26.45 75.21
CA GLU A 63 66.58 -25.46 74.99
C GLU A 63 66.83 -24.62 73.74
N ARG A 64 68.08 -24.25 73.47
CA ARG A 64 68.45 -23.59 72.19
C ARG A 64 68.14 -24.47 70.98
N VAL A 65 68.52 -25.75 71.03
CA VAL A 65 68.21 -26.68 69.95
C VAL A 65 66.70 -26.82 69.76
N ARG A 66 65.92 -26.92 70.85
CA ARG A 66 64.45 -26.98 70.79
C ARG A 66 63.84 -25.73 70.16
N LEU A 67 64.28 -24.54 70.56
CA LEU A 67 63.79 -23.28 70.01
C LEU A 67 64.16 -23.15 68.52
N ASP A 68 65.39 -23.51 68.15
CA ASP A 68 65.82 -23.50 66.75
C ASP A 68 65.05 -24.52 65.91
N THR A 69 64.75 -25.71 66.43
CA THR A 69 63.93 -26.70 65.72
C THR A 69 62.49 -26.24 65.60
N ALA A 70 61.89 -25.70 66.66
CA ALA A 70 60.52 -25.19 66.63
C ALA A 70 60.39 -24.03 65.64
N HIS A 71 61.34 -23.09 65.63
CA HIS A 71 61.34 -21.99 64.68
C HIS A 71 61.51 -22.46 63.23
N ARG A 72 62.38 -23.46 62.98
CA ARG A 72 62.52 -24.07 61.66
C ARG A 72 61.24 -24.78 61.23
N GLU A 73 60.59 -25.50 62.12
CA GLU A 73 59.32 -26.18 61.86
C GLU A 73 58.20 -25.17 61.54
N GLU A 74 58.10 -24.07 62.29
CA GLU A 74 57.15 -22.99 62.01
C GLU A 74 57.39 -22.35 60.63
N ILE A 75 58.65 -22.05 60.30
CA ILE A 75 59.00 -21.50 58.97
C ILE A 75 58.66 -22.50 57.87
N LEU A 76 58.97 -23.79 58.06
CA LEU A 76 58.67 -24.82 57.09
C LEU A 76 57.15 -24.98 56.91
N ALA A 77 56.39 -25.01 58.01
CA ALA A 77 54.92 -25.10 57.97
C ALA A 77 54.29 -23.87 57.29
N ALA A 78 54.76 -22.66 57.60
CA ALA A 78 54.31 -21.44 56.93
C ALA A 78 54.63 -21.47 55.43
N ARG A 79 55.82 -21.97 55.06
CA ARG A 79 56.25 -22.11 53.66
C ARG A 79 55.43 -23.15 52.91
N THR A 80 55.15 -24.31 53.51
CA THR A 80 54.31 -25.34 52.87
C THR A 80 52.89 -24.84 52.69
N ALA A 81 52.31 -24.20 53.71
CA ALA A 81 50.98 -23.59 53.60
C ALA A 81 50.90 -22.52 52.49
N ALA A 82 51.93 -21.68 52.37
CA ALA A 82 52.00 -20.67 51.30
C ALA A 82 52.13 -21.32 49.91
N LEU A 83 52.93 -22.38 49.76
CA LEU A 83 53.07 -23.11 48.50
C LEU A 83 51.79 -23.83 48.11
N ASP A 84 51.09 -24.45 49.06
CA ASP A 84 49.83 -25.14 48.78
C ASP A 84 48.72 -24.14 48.43
N ALA A 85 48.69 -22.97 49.09
CA ALA A 85 47.79 -21.87 48.72
C ALA A 85 48.08 -21.33 47.31
N LEU A 86 49.36 -21.18 46.95
CA LEU A 86 49.76 -20.75 45.60
C LEU A 86 49.34 -21.78 44.54
N ARG A 87 49.58 -23.07 44.77
CA ARG A 87 49.15 -24.15 43.87
C ARG A 87 47.65 -24.20 43.68
N ALA A 88 46.88 -23.99 44.77
CA ALA A 88 45.42 -23.93 44.69
C ALA A 88 44.96 -22.73 43.85
N GLN A 89 45.62 -21.58 43.97
CA GLN A 89 45.33 -20.41 43.13
C GLN A 89 45.70 -20.64 41.67
N GLU A 90 46.86 -21.23 41.39
CA GLU A 90 47.29 -21.56 40.03
C GLU A 90 46.29 -22.52 39.36
N ALA A 91 45.88 -23.58 40.05
CA ALA A 91 44.87 -24.51 39.55
C ALA A 91 43.52 -23.81 39.28
N ALA A 92 43.07 -22.93 40.17
CA ALA A 92 41.84 -22.16 39.98
C ALA A 92 41.94 -21.17 38.80
N LEU A 93 43.11 -20.58 38.58
CA LEU A 93 43.37 -19.71 37.43
C LEU A 93 43.37 -20.50 36.12
N GLU A 94 44.01 -21.68 36.08
CA GLU A 94 44.00 -22.57 34.92
C GLU A 94 42.58 -23.03 34.57
N GLU A 95 41.79 -23.42 35.57
CA GLU A 95 40.39 -23.80 35.37
C GLU A 95 39.57 -22.63 34.80
N ARG A 96 39.76 -21.42 35.35
CA ARG A 96 39.10 -20.22 34.86
C ARG A 96 39.53 -19.86 33.43
N GLN A 97 40.81 -19.97 33.11
CA GLN A 97 41.32 -19.75 31.76
C GLN A 97 40.73 -20.76 30.77
N ALA A 98 40.69 -22.04 31.13
CA ALA A 98 40.07 -23.08 30.31
C ALA A 98 38.56 -22.85 30.12
N ALA A 99 37.86 -22.35 31.15
CA ALA A 99 36.45 -22.00 31.05
C ALA A 99 36.22 -20.81 30.12
N VAL A 100 37.07 -19.77 30.20
CA VAL A 100 37.01 -18.62 29.29
C VAL A 100 37.29 -19.04 27.85
N GLN A 101 38.33 -19.83 27.59
CA GLN A 101 38.63 -20.33 26.24
C GLN A 101 37.49 -21.16 25.65
N ARG A 102 36.81 -21.97 26.46
CA ARG A 102 35.61 -22.71 26.02
C ARG A 102 34.45 -21.79 25.69
N ALA A 103 34.24 -20.72 26.48
CA ALA A 103 33.21 -19.73 26.21
C ALA A 103 33.51 -18.91 24.94
N ASP A 104 34.77 -18.51 24.75
CA ASP A 104 35.22 -17.77 23.56
C ASP A 104 35.03 -18.62 22.30
N ALA A 105 35.45 -19.89 22.31
CA ALA A 105 35.24 -20.79 21.19
C ALA A 105 33.75 -21.03 20.87
N ALA A 106 32.90 -21.09 21.90
CA ALA A 106 31.45 -21.21 21.71
C ALA A 106 30.85 -19.93 21.10
N LEU A 107 31.31 -18.76 21.53
CA LEU A 107 30.89 -17.47 20.99
C LEU A 107 31.33 -17.30 19.54
N GLU A 108 32.56 -17.69 19.20
CA GLU A 108 33.06 -17.68 17.81
C GLU A 108 32.19 -18.56 16.90
N ALA A 109 31.88 -19.79 17.33
CA ALA A 109 31.01 -20.68 16.56
C ALA A 109 29.58 -20.12 16.39
N GLU A 110 29.05 -19.46 17.42
CA GLU A 110 27.75 -18.79 17.33
C GLU A 110 27.80 -17.59 16.38
N GLN A 111 28.87 -16.79 16.42
CA GLN A 111 29.10 -15.67 15.51
C GLN A 111 29.17 -16.14 14.05
N GLU A 112 29.95 -17.17 13.75
CA GLU A 112 30.03 -17.75 12.40
C GLU A 112 28.65 -18.26 11.92
N THR A 113 27.88 -18.89 12.81
CA THR A 113 26.53 -19.36 12.50
C THR A 113 25.58 -18.19 12.21
N LEU A 114 25.66 -17.10 12.98
CA LEU A 114 24.87 -15.90 12.77
C LEU A 114 25.26 -15.18 11.48
N GLU A 115 26.54 -15.09 11.16
CA GLU A 115 27.04 -14.52 9.91
C GLU A 115 26.55 -15.31 8.70
N GLN A 116 26.62 -16.64 8.74
CA GLN A 116 26.09 -17.50 7.67
C GLN A 116 24.58 -17.29 7.48
N ARG A 117 23.81 -17.25 8.59
CA ARG A 117 22.36 -16.97 8.53
C ARG A 117 22.07 -15.59 7.96
N SER A 118 22.83 -14.57 8.37
CA SER A 118 22.70 -13.21 7.84
C SER A 118 22.95 -13.18 6.34
N ALA A 119 24.01 -13.84 5.86
CA ALA A 119 24.32 -13.94 4.44
C ALA A 119 23.21 -14.66 3.64
N THR A 120 22.63 -15.75 4.19
CA THR A 120 21.48 -16.43 3.58
C THR A 120 20.27 -15.51 3.50
N LEU A 121 19.92 -14.83 4.59
CA LEU A 121 18.79 -13.90 4.64
C LEU A 121 18.95 -12.74 3.66
N GLU A 122 20.16 -12.17 3.54
CA GLU A 122 20.45 -11.13 2.56
C GLU A 122 20.29 -11.64 1.11
N ALA A 123 20.73 -12.85 0.83
CA ALA A 123 20.57 -13.47 -0.49
C ALA A 123 19.09 -13.69 -0.83
N GLU A 124 18.31 -14.24 0.10
CA GLU A 124 16.86 -14.42 -0.05
C GLU A 124 16.15 -13.08 -0.23
N GLN A 125 16.52 -12.05 0.55
CA GLN A 125 15.93 -10.71 0.42
C GLN A 125 16.19 -10.11 -0.97
N ARG A 126 17.42 -10.25 -1.49
CA ARG A 126 17.75 -9.82 -2.86
C ARG A 126 16.95 -10.59 -3.91
N GLU A 127 16.77 -11.89 -3.73
CA GLU A 127 15.95 -12.70 -4.64
C GLU A 127 14.48 -12.26 -4.61
N VAL A 128 13.90 -12.10 -3.42
CA VAL A 128 12.51 -11.64 -3.25
C VAL A 128 12.32 -10.27 -3.88
N GLN A 129 13.26 -9.34 -3.67
CA GLN A 129 13.22 -8.02 -4.29
C GLN A 129 13.26 -8.12 -5.83
N SER A 130 14.17 -8.92 -6.38
CA SER A 130 14.25 -9.18 -7.83
C SER A 130 12.95 -9.76 -8.39
N ARG A 131 12.34 -10.72 -7.68
CA ARG A 131 11.03 -11.29 -8.07
C ARG A 131 9.92 -10.25 -8.03
N ARG A 132 9.90 -9.38 -7.01
CA ARG A 132 8.93 -8.28 -6.88
C ARG A 132 9.06 -7.27 -8.02
N ASP A 133 10.29 -6.90 -8.37
CA ASP A 133 10.56 -5.96 -9.46
C ASP A 133 10.15 -6.54 -10.82
N ARG A 134 10.45 -7.83 -11.07
CA ARG A 134 9.96 -8.55 -12.25
C ARG A 134 8.44 -8.60 -12.31
N ALA A 135 7.78 -8.94 -11.22
CA ALA A 135 6.32 -8.98 -11.14
C ALA A 135 5.70 -7.60 -11.42
N SER A 136 6.24 -6.54 -10.82
CA SER A 136 5.82 -5.16 -11.07
C SER A 136 6.04 -4.74 -12.54
N GLY A 137 7.14 -5.18 -13.15
CA GLY A 137 7.39 -5.00 -14.58
C GLY A 137 6.32 -5.66 -15.46
N LEU A 138 5.98 -6.92 -15.17
CA LEU A 138 4.95 -7.67 -15.89
C LEU A 138 3.56 -7.06 -15.75
N VAL A 139 3.18 -6.61 -14.54
CA VAL A 139 1.90 -5.91 -14.31
C VAL A 139 1.82 -4.66 -15.18
N ARG A 140 2.87 -3.81 -15.17
CA ARG A 140 2.90 -2.60 -16.00
C ARG A 140 2.85 -2.89 -17.50
N ASP A 141 3.53 -3.95 -17.96
CA ASP A 141 3.45 -4.35 -19.37
C ASP A 141 2.05 -4.84 -19.75
N THR A 142 1.43 -5.62 -18.86
CA THR A 142 0.07 -6.14 -19.06
C THR A 142 -0.95 -5.01 -19.11
N GLU A 143 -0.88 -4.05 -18.18
CA GLU A 143 -1.73 -2.85 -18.17
C GLU A 143 -1.56 -2.03 -19.45
N ARG A 144 -0.31 -1.83 -19.91
CA ARG A 144 -0.03 -1.11 -21.16
C ARG A 144 -0.65 -1.81 -22.36
N ARG A 145 -0.48 -3.14 -22.47
CA ARG A 145 -1.09 -3.94 -23.55
C ARG A 145 -2.61 -3.91 -23.48
N LEU A 146 -3.19 -4.04 -22.29
CA LEU A 146 -4.64 -3.98 -22.09
C LEU A 146 -5.20 -2.61 -22.50
N GLY A 147 -4.49 -1.53 -22.17
CA GLY A 147 -4.82 -0.18 -22.61
C GLY A 147 -4.76 -0.03 -24.14
N GLY A 148 -3.73 -0.59 -24.79
CA GLY A 148 -3.63 -0.62 -26.24
C GLY A 148 -4.78 -1.36 -26.91
N VAL A 149 -5.10 -2.56 -26.43
CA VAL A 149 -6.22 -3.37 -26.94
C VAL A 149 -7.56 -2.65 -26.74
N ARG A 150 -7.78 -2.01 -25.59
CA ARG A 150 -8.98 -1.20 -25.35
C ARG A 150 -9.10 -0.05 -26.35
N GLY A 151 -8.02 0.70 -26.57
CA GLY A 151 -8.01 1.81 -27.53
C GLY A 151 -8.25 1.35 -28.98
N GLU A 152 -7.73 0.19 -29.37
CA GLU A 152 -8.03 -0.40 -30.68
C GLU A 152 -9.49 -0.84 -30.79
N LEU A 153 -10.03 -1.49 -29.75
CA LEU A 153 -11.44 -1.89 -29.72
C LEU A 153 -12.39 -0.69 -29.78
N GLU A 154 -12.09 0.38 -29.04
CA GLU A 154 -12.84 1.64 -29.10
C GLU A 154 -12.81 2.22 -30.51
N ARG A 155 -11.64 2.25 -31.16
CA ARG A 155 -11.50 2.72 -32.54
C ARG A 155 -12.29 1.84 -33.54
N ILE A 156 -12.21 0.52 -33.42
CA ILE A 156 -12.96 -0.41 -34.28
C ILE A 156 -14.47 -0.23 -34.05
N ALA A 157 -14.91 -0.08 -32.80
CA ALA A 157 -16.31 0.12 -32.46
C ALA A 157 -16.84 1.46 -33.01
N GLU A 158 -16.05 2.54 -32.93
CA GLU A 158 -16.38 3.83 -33.54
C GLU A 158 -16.49 3.71 -35.07
N ILE A 159 -15.53 3.05 -35.73
CA ILE A 159 -15.55 2.82 -37.17
C ILE A 159 -16.78 2.00 -37.55
N ALA A 160 -17.02 0.86 -36.89
CA ALA A 160 -18.14 -0.04 -37.17
C ALA A 160 -19.50 0.65 -36.94
N GLY A 161 -19.63 1.44 -35.87
CA GLY A 161 -20.83 2.24 -35.61
C GLY A 161 -21.04 3.32 -36.69
N SER A 162 -19.97 4.00 -37.11
CA SER A 162 -20.04 5.01 -38.16
C SER A 162 -20.39 4.41 -39.53
N GLU A 163 -19.87 3.21 -39.85
CA GLU A 163 -20.16 2.47 -41.07
C GLU A 163 -21.59 1.95 -41.10
N LEU A 164 -22.07 1.37 -40.00
CA LEU A 164 -23.45 0.93 -39.86
C LEU A 164 -24.42 2.11 -40.01
N ALA A 165 -24.15 3.23 -39.35
CA ALA A 165 -24.96 4.44 -39.46
C ALA A 165 -24.99 4.99 -40.91
N ARG A 166 -23.86 4.91 -41.64
CA ARG A 166 -23.79 5.30 -43.05
C ARG A 166 -24.60 4.36 -43.94
N SER A 167 -24.48 3.04 -43.71
CA SER A 167 -25.24 2.02 -44.44
C SER A 167 -26.75 2.16 -44.22
N MET A 168 -27.20 2.36 -42.97
CA MET A 168 -28.61 2.60 -42.66
C MET A 168 -29.14 3.85 -43.35
N LYS A 169 -28.40 4.97 -43.30
CA LYS A 169 -28.79 6.21 -44.00
C LYS A 169 -28.91 6.00 -45.51
N GLN A 170 -27.97 5.27 -46.12
CA GLN A 170 -28.01 4.94 -47.54
C GLN A 170 -29.26 4.11 -47.88
N SER A 171 -29.53 3.05 -47.11
CA SER A 171 -30.71 2.19 -47.28
C SER A 171 -32.01 2.98 -47.16
N TRP A 172 -32.15 3.84 -46.15
CA TRP A 172 -33.33 4.70 -46.00
C TRP A 172 -33.50 5.70 -47.13
N LEU A 173 -32.40 6.28 -47.64
CA LEU A 173 -32.44 7.18 -48.80
C LEU A 173 -32.88 6.43 -50.07
N GLU A 174 -32.39 5.21 -50.28
CA GLU A 174 -32.80 4.37 -51.41
C GLU A 174 -34.28 3.97 -51.31
N GLU A 175 -34.74 3.60 -50.12
CA GLU A 175 -36.13 3.23 -49.87
C GLU A 175 -37.07 4.44 -50.04
N ALA A 176 -36.68 5.62 -49.54
CA ALA A 176 -37.41 6.86 -49.75
C ALA A 176 -37.48 7.25 -51.23
N ARG A 177 -36.38 7.09 -51.99
CA ARG A 177 -36.36 7.32 -53.45
C ARG A 177 -37.27 6.34 -54.18
N ALA A 178 -37.27 5.07 -53.81
CA ALA A 178 -38.13 4.06 -54.40
C ALA A 178 -39.62 4.37 -54.15
N GLN A 179 -39.97 4.73 -52.91
CA GLN A 179 -41.33 5.13 -52.55
C GLN A 179 -41.77 6.41 -53.27
N ALA A 180 -40.91 7.43 -53.34
CA ALA A 180 -41.20 8.66 -54.07
C ALA A 180 -41.42 8.39 -55.58
N SER A 181 -40.60 7.52 -56.19
CA SER A 181 -40.75 7.12 -57.59
C SER A 181 -42.04 6.33 -57.84
N ALA A 182 -42.38 5.39 -56.95
CA ALA A 182 -43.65 4.67 -57.01
C ALA A 182 -44.84 5.62 -56.89
N ARG A 183 -44.78 6.57 -55.95
CA ARG A 183 -45.83 7.57 -55.75
C ARG A 183 -45.97 8.50 -56.95
N LEU A 184 -44.86 8.91 -57.57
CA LEU A 184 -44.88 9.73 -58.78
C LEU A 184 -45.57 8.98 -59.93
N ARG A 185 -45.25 7.69 -60.13
CA ARG A 185 -45.91 6.86 -61.14
C ARG A 185 -47.40 6.68 -60.88
N GLU A 186 -47.81 6.52 -59.63
CA GLU A 186 -49.24 6.47 -59.27
C GLU A 186 -49.94 7.79 -59.61
N VAL A 187 -49.32 8.93 -59.31
CA VAL A 187 -49.87 10.25 -59.62
C VAL A 187 -49.94 10.48 -61.14
N GLU A 188 -48.91 10.11 -61.89
CA GLU A 188 -48.90 10.19 -63.36
C GLU A 188 -49.99 9.29 -63.97
N ALA A 189 -50.15 8.06 -63.48
CA ALA A 189 -51.19 7.14 -63.93
C ALA A 189 -52.60 7.67 -63.62
N ALA A 190 -52.80 8.26 -62.43
CA ALA A 190 -54.06 8.88 -62.06
C ALA A 190 -54.36 10.14 -62.90
N ALA A 191 -53.34 10.94 -63.23
CA ALA A 191 -53.49 12.12 -64.08
C ALA A 191 -53.77 11.76 -65.55
N GLN A 192 -53.29 10.61 -66.03
CA GLN A 192 -53.56 10.11 -67.38
C GLN A 192 -54.86 9.30 -67.47
N ASP A 193 -55.64 9.17 -66.39
CA ASP A 193 -56.88 8.42 -66.37
C ASP A 193 -57.92 9.06 -67.32
N PRO A 194 -58.33 8.38 -68.40
CA PRO A 194 -59.34 8.88 -69.34
C PRO A 194 -60.71 9.13 -68.70
N ALA A 195 -60.96 8.63 -67.49
CA ALA A 195 -62.18 8.93 -66.75
C ALA A 195 -62.25 10.38 -66.27
N HIS A 196 -61.14 10.98 -65.83
CA HIS A 196 -61.10 12.38 -65.39
C HIS A 196 -61.31 13.34 -66.56
N ASP A 197 -60.68 13.07 -67.70
CA ASP A 197 -60.87 13.86 -68.92
C ASP A 197 -62.31 13.77 -69.44
N ARG A 198 -62.93 12.59 -69.38
CA ARG A 198 -64.35 12.41 -69.72
C ARG A 198 -65.28 13.16 -68.78
N GLU A 199 -65.05 13.09 -67.48
CA GLU A 199 -65.90 13.80 -66.50
C GLU A 199 -65.73 15.32 -66.60
N ALA A 200 -64.50 15.82 -66.83
CA ALA A 200 -64.24 17.23 -67.07
C ALA A 200 -64.99 17.75 -68.32
N LYS A 201 -64.89 17.01 -69.45
CA LYS A 201 -65.61 17.33 -70.69
C LYS A 201 -67.13 17.34 -70.48
N ARG A 202 -67.65 16.35 -69.75
CA ARG A 202 -69.07 16.27 -69.40
C ARG A 202 -69.53 17.46 -68.55
N LEU A 203 -68.73 17.87 -67.56
CA LEU A 203 -69.05 19.03 -66.72
C LEU A 203 -69.11 20.33 -67.53
N MET A 204 -68.14 20.51 -68.44
CA MET A 204 -68.11 21.66 -69.35
C MET A 204 -69.33 21.69 -70.28
N GLU A 205 -69.73 20.54 -70.82
CA GLU A 205 -70.92 20.42 -71.67
C GLU A 205 -72.20 20.78 -70.91
N ILE A 206 -72.35 20.28 -69.68
CA ILE A 206 -73.50 20.63 -68.81
C ILE A 206 -73.52 22.13 -68.52
N ALA A 207 -72.37 22.74 -68.20
CA ALA A 207 -72.28 24.17 -67.92
C ALA A 207 -72.65 25.01 -69.15
N ALA A 208 -72.12 24.65 -70.33
CA ALA A 208 -72.43 25.32 -71.59
C ALA A 208 -73.93 25.23 -71.94
N SER A 209 -74.52 24.04 -71.79
CA SER A 209 -75.94 23.81 -72.06
C SER A 209 -76.84 24.62 -71.12
N ARG A 210 -76.51 24.71 -69.83
CA ARG A 210 -77.26 25.54 -68.86
C ARG A 210 -77.20 27.03 -69.21
N TYR A 211 -76.07 27.53 -69.68
CA TYR A 211 -75.91 28.94 -70.01
C TYR A 211 -76.57 29.33 -71.34
N GLN A 212 -76.70 28.38 -72.27
CA GLN A 212 -77.21 28.62 -73.63
C GLN A 212 -78.57 29.30 -73.65
N ILE A 213 -79.51 28.91 -72.78
CA ILE A 213 -80.87 29.48 -72.75
C ILE A 213 -80.84 30.97 -72.36
N HIS A 214 -80.08 31.31 -71.32
CA HIS A 214 -79.95 32.69 -70.85
C HIS A 214 -79.29 33.57 -71.92
N PHE A 215 -78.21 33.07 -72.53
CA PHE A 215 -77.52 33.79 -73.61
C PHE A 215 -78.42 34.02 -74.84
N LEU A 216 -79.19 33.01 -75.27
CA LEU A 216 -80.10 33.15 -76.40
C LEU A 216 -81.27 34.07 -76.09
N THR A 217 -81.78 34.06 -74.87
CA THR A 217 -82.87 34.96 -74.45
C THR A 217 -82.42 36.41 -74.48
N GLU A 218 -81.28 36.72 -73.87
CA GLU A 218 -80.71 38.07 -73.88
C GLU A 218 -80.37 38.54 -75.29
N ARG A 219 -79.85 37.62 -76.13
CA ARG A 219 -79.46 37.95 -77.49
C ARG A 219 -80.65 38.12 -78.43
N ASN A 220 -81.71 37.32 -78.35
CA ASN A 220 -82.78 37.27 -79.37
C ASN A 220 -84.03 38.08 -79.01
N VAL A 221 -84.19 38.50 -77.76
CA VAL A 221 -85.36 39.24 -77.29
C VAL A 221 -84.96 40.66 -76.91
N SER A 222 -85.72 41.67 -77.36
CA SER A 222 -85.58 43.04 -76.87
C SER A 222 -86.96 43.69 -76.65
N THR A 223 -87.08 44.49 -75.59
CA THR A 223 -88.33 45.20 -75.28
C THR A 223 -88.18 46.67 -75.62
N LEU A 224 -89.13 47.20 -76.39
CA LEU A 224 -89.22 48.62 -76.73
C LEU A 224 -90.44 49.22 -76.04
N ARG A 225 -90.22 50.28 -75.24
CA ARG A 225 -91.31 51.03 -74.61
C ARG A 225 -91.76 52.14 -75.56
N LEU A 226 -93.05 52.19 -75.84
CA LEU A 226 -93.63 53.10 -76.83
C LEU A 226 -94.72 54.00 -76.22
N GLY A 227 -95.26 53.67 -75.03
CA GLY A 227 -96.40 54.39 -74.49
C GLY A 227 -97.73 53.85 -75.03
N PRO A 228 -98.84 54.01 -74.28
CA PRO A 228 -100.16 53.49 -74.68
C PRO A 228 -100.70 54.15 -75.95
N GLU A 229 -100.32 55.40 -76.23
CA GLU A 229 -100.75 56.13 -77.43
C GLU A 229 -100.17 55.51 -78.72
N LEU A 230 -98.86 55.27 -78.75
CA LEU A 230 -98.19 54.70 -79.92
C LEU A 230 -98.53 53.21 -80.11
N VAL A 231 -98.70 52.44 -79.02
CA VAL A 231 -99.19 51.06 -79.11
C VAL A 231 -100.63 51.02 -79.64
N GLY A 232 -101.46 52.01 -79.28
CA GLY A 232 -102.79 52.21 -79.85
C GLY A 232 -102.73 52.33 -81.37
N VAL A 233 -101.96 53.29 -81.89
CA VAL A 233 -101.77 53.52 -83.34
C VAL A 233 -101.23 52.28 -84.05
N LEU A 234 -100.30 51.56 -83.41
CA LEU A 234 -99.69 50.35 -83.97
C LEU A 234 -100.72 49.21 -84.17
N LEU A 235 -101.77 49.18 -83.35
CA LEU A 235 -102.84 48.18 -83.39
C LEU A 235 -104.15 48.69 -84.04
N GLU A 236 -104.24 49.97 -84.34
CA GLU A 236 -105.38 50.56 -85.04
C GLU A 236 -105.55 49.98 -86.45
N GLN A 237 -106.77 50.06 -86.99
CA GLN A 237 -107.13 49.52 -88.31
C GLN A 237 -106.80 48.02 -88.49
N GLY A 238 -106.99 47.22 -87.44
CA GLY A 238 -106.81 45.77 -87.49
C GLY A 238 -105.35 45.31 -87.50
N GLY A 239 -104.41 46.17 -87.08
CA GLY A 239 -102.99 45.82 -86.98
C GLY A 239 -102.23 45.83 -88.31
N ALA A 240 -102.71 46.56 -89.32
CA ALA A 240 -102.03 46.65 -90.62
C ALA A 240 -100.59 47.17 -90.49
N LEU A 241 -100.34 48.14 -89.61
CA LEU A 241 -99.00 48.67 -89.33
C LEU A 241 -98.12 47.65 -88.60
N HIS A 242 -98.66 46.98 -87.57
CA HIS A 242 -97.99 45.88 -86.86
C HIS A 242 -97.52 44.77 -87.81
N ALA A 243 -98.40 44.26 -88.67
CA ALA A 243 -98.07 43.20 -89.63
C ALA A 243 -97.09 43.67 -90.72
N ALA A 244 -97.18 44.92 -91.16
CA ALA A 244 -96.23 45.49 -92.11
C ALA A 244 -94.82 45.62 -91.49
N LEU A 245 -94.74 46.09 -90.25
CA LEU A 245 -93.47 46.19 -89.51
C LEU A 245 -92.85 44.82 -89.28
N GLU A 246 -93.62 43.82 -88.81
CA GLU A 246 -93.13 42.43 -88.65
C GLU A 246 -92.55 41.89 -89.95
N LYS A 247 -93.24 42.09 -91.07
CA LYS A 247 -92.82 41.56 -92.37
C LYS A 247 -91.58 42.26 -92.95
N VAL A 248 -91.49 43.58 -92.81
CA VAL A 248 -90.35 44.37 -93.32
C VAL A 248 -89.10 44.15 -92.47
N SER A 249 -89.26 44.07 -91.16
CA SER A 249 -88.15 43.89 -90.22
C SER A 249 -87.76 42.42 -90.00
N ASN A 250 -88.59 41.48 -90.45
CA ASN A 250 -88.42 40.03 -90.25
C ASN A 250 -88.22 39.67 -88.77
N VAL A 251 -88.99 40.32 -87.89
CA VAL A 251 -89.04 40.04 -86.46
C VAL A 251 -90.49 39.89 -86.02
N GLN A 252 -90.70 39.15 -84.94
CA GLN A 252 -92.01 39.00 -84.33
C GLN A 252 -92.21 40.10 -83.29
N LEU A 253 -93.33 40.83 -83.37
CA LEU A 253 -93.72 41.90 -82.47
C LEU A 253 -94.83 41.38 -81.55
N GLN A 254 -94.56 41.25 -80.26
CA GLN A 254 -95.56 40.89 -79.26
C GLN A 254 -95.90 42.11 -78.41
N VAL A 255 -97.17 42.51 -78.37
CA VAL A 255 -97.62 43.59 -77.50
C VAL A 255 -97.74 43.08 -76.07
N ASN A 256 -97.20 43.83 -75.11
CA ASN A 256 -97.29 43.48 -73.69
C ASN A 256 -98.72 43.66 -73.15
N ASP A 257 -99.09 42.92 -72.10
CA ASP A 257 -100.44 42.90 -71.52
C ASP A 257 -100.90 44.29 -71.06
N ASP A 258 -99.98 45.12 -70.55
CA ASP A 258 -100.25 46.50 -70.10
C ASP A 258 -100.38 47.52 -71.26
N ARG A 259 -100.19 47.09 -72.51
CA ARG A 259 -100.22 47.92 -73.72
C ARG A 259 -99.32 49.17 -73.71
N ASP A 260 -98.22 49.14 -72.96
CA ASP A 260 -97.23 50.24 -72.87
C ASP A 260 -95.91 49.94 -73.64
N ALA A 261 -95.72 48.68 -74.05
CA ALA A 261 -94.48 48.22 -74.67
C ALA A 261 -94.73 47.10 -75.70
N VAL A 262 -93.79 46.96 -76.62
CA VAL A 262 -93.73 45.89 -77.62
C VAL A 262 -92.42 45.13 -77.46
N ARG A 263 -92.51 43.80 -77.46
CA ARG A 263 -91.39 42.88 -77.42
C ARG A 263 -91.04 42.45 -78.84
N LEU A 264 -89.79 42.66 -79.23
CA LEU A 264 -89.21 42.26 -80.51
C LEU A 264 -88.47 40.94 -80.33
N GLU A 265 -88.91 39.90 -81.03
CA GLU A 265 -88.27 38.58 -81.04
C GLU A 265 -87.68 38.29 -82.42
N GLY A 266 -86.38 38.00 -82.47
CA GLY A 266 -85.70 37.71 -83.72
C GLY A 266 -84.25 37.29 -83.50
N GLN A 267 -83.78 36.35 -84.31
CA GLN A 267 -82.41 35.85 -84.26
C GLN A 267 -81.40 36.87 -84.83
N ASP A 268 -81.85 37.73 -85.75
CA ASP A 268 -81.05 38.79 -86.35
C ASP A 268 -81.18 40.10 -85.56
N SER A 269 -80.04 40.63 -85.12
CA SER A 269 -79.97 41.94 -84.47
C SER A 269 -80.34 43.08 -85.41
N VAL A 270 -80.11 42.92 -86.73
CA VAL A 270 -80.39 43.95 -87.72
C VAL A 270 -81.89 44.15 -87.88
N GLY A 271 -82.67 43.06 -88.00
CA GLY A 271 -84.12 43.12 -88.08
C GLY A 271 -84.76 43.84 -86.89
N ARG A 272 -84.31 43.54 -85.65
CA ARG A 272 -84.83 44.20 -84.45
C ARG A 272 -84.47 45.69 -84.37
N GLU A 273 -83.33 46.09 -84.91
CA GLU A 273 -82.94 47.50 -84.99
C GLU A 273 -83.73 48.25 -86.06
N ILE A 274 -84.05 47.60 -87.19
CA ILE A 274 -84.95 48.14 -88.22
C ILE A 274 -86.34 48.40 -87.61
N ALA A 275 -86.89 47.41 -86.89
CA ALA A 275 -88.18 47.56 -86.20
C ALA A 275 -88.18 48.67 -85.14
N ARG A 276 -87.04 48.92 -84.48
CA ARG A 276 -86.91 49.97 -83.47
C ARG A 276 -86.91 51.38 -84.05
N ARG A 277 -86.38 51.55 -85.26
CA ARG A 277 -86.20 52.86 -85.91
C ARG A 277 -87.38 53.31 -86.75
N ALA A 278 -88.18 52.36 -87.22
CA ALA A 278 -89.40 52.60 -88.00
C ALA A 278 -90.49 53.21 -87.12
#